data_AF-A0A349JRW6-F1
#
_entry.id   AF-A0A349JRW6-F1
#
_cell.length_a   1.000
_cell.length_b   1.000
_cell.length_c   1.000
_cell.angle_alpha   90.00
_cell.angle_beta   90.00
_cell.angle_gamma   90.00
#
_symmetry.space_group_name_H-M   'P 1'
#
loop_
_entity.id
_entity.type
_entity.pdbx_description
1 polymer ?
#
loop_
_entity_poly.entity_id
_entity_poly.type
_entity_poly.pdbx_seq_one_letter_code
_entity_poly.pdbx_strand_id
1 'polypeptide(L)'
;MEDQEHAHPRYYWIWFMLAVLTALEVAMSLYMTNVSKVVLAVGLILMAVWKAVLVAMYYMHLRYEPARLWIMAISPLPFGVILVLAVITEFF
;
A
#
# COMPACT_ATOMS: atom_id res chain seq x y z
N MET A 1 34.74 21.11 -12.66
CA MET A 1 34.77 19.76 -13.26
C MET A 1 35.28 18.89 -12.13
N GLU A 2 34.51 18.03 -11.47
CA GLU A 2 33.33 17.27 -11.89
C GLU A 2 32.17 17.42 -10.90
N ASP A 3 30.97 17.51 -11.46
CA ASP A 3 29.69 17.35 -10.79
C ASP A 3 29.67 16.02 -10.04
N GLN A 4 29.66 16.10 -8.71
CA GLN A 4 29.27 14.98 -7.86
C GLN A 4 27.77 14.77 -8.08
N GLU A 5 27.45 14.03 -9.13
CA GLU A 5 26.12 13.53 -9.45
C GLU A 5 25.67 12.67 -8.26
N HIS A 6 25.08 13.33 -7.26
CA HIS A 6 24.36 12.69 -6.19
C HIS A 6 23.24 11.89 -6.85
N ALA A 7 23.53 10.61 -7.13
CA ALA A 7 22.58 9.64 -7.63
C ALA A 7 21.44 9.54 -6.61
N HIS A 8 20.46 10.43 -6.74
CA HIS A 8 19.32 10.50 -5.87
C HIS A 8 18.70 9.10 -5.87
N PRO A 9 18.67 8.42 -4.72
CA PRO A 9 18.21 7.04 -4.65
C PRO A 9 16.84 6.97 -5.32
N ARG A 10 16.61 5.89 -6.08
CA ARG A 10 15.55 5.67 -7.08
C ARG A 10 14.12 5.67 -6.52
N TYR A 11 13.85 6.42 -5.47
CA TYR A 11 12.60 6.56 -4.73
C TYR A 11 11.46 7.09 -5.60
N TYR A 12 11.75 8.02 -6.51
CA TYR A 12 10.79 8.54 -7.49
C TYR A 12 10.21 7.44 -8.39
N TRP A 13 10.97 6.37 -8.65
CA TRP A 13 10.49 5.24 -9.45
C TRP A 13 9.45 4.39 -8.69
N ILE A 14 9.66 4.16 -7.38
CA ILE A 14 8.68 3.45 -6.55
C ILE A 14 7.43 4.30 -6.35
N TRP A 15 7.59 5.62 -6.15
CA TRP A 15 6.48 6.55 -6.09
C TRP A 15 5.60 6.46 -7.33
N PHE A 16 6.21 6.49 -8.51
CA PHE A 16 5.49 6.40 -9.78
C PHE A 16 4.79 5.04 -9.93
N MET A 17 5.43 3.95 -9.50
CA MET A 17 4.82 2.62 -9.51
C MET A 17 3.58 2.53 -8.60
N LEU A 18 3.63 3.14 -7.41
CA LEU A 18 2.49 3.23 -6.49
C LEU A 18 1.36 4.09 -7.07
N ALA A 19 1.71 5.20 -7.73
CA ALA A 19 0.75 6.07 -8.40
C ALA A 19 0.03 5.33 -9.54
N VAL A 20 0.78 4.63 -10.40
CA VAL A 20 0.22 3.81 -11.49
C VAL A 20 -0.65 2.68 -10.94
N LEU A 21 -0.22 1.99 -9.88
CA LEU A 21 -1.02 0.94 -9.25
C LEU A 21 -2.32 1.48 -8.63
N THR A 22 -2.34 2.76 -8.23
CA THR A 22 -3.55 3.45 -7.73
C THR A 22 -4.47 3.87 -8.87
N ALA A 23 -3.92 4.40 -9.95
CA ALA A 23 -4.70 4.67 -11.15
C ALA A 23 -5.35 3.38 -11.71
N LEU A 24 -4.62 2.26 -11.68
CA LEU A 24 -5.15 0.95 -12.09
C LEU A 24 -6.26 0.44 -11.18
N GLU A 25 -6.15 0.56 -9.85
CA GLU A 25 -7.25 0.21 -8.94
C GLU A 25 -8.50 1.04 -9.21
N VAL A 26 -8.35 2.36 -9.39
CA VAL A 26 -9.49 3.26 -9.67
C VAL A 26 -10.09 2.94 -11.03
N ALA A 27 -9.27 2.68 -12.05
CA ALA A 27 -9.76 2.24 -13.35
C ALA A 27 -10.48 0.89 -13.24
N MET A 28 -9.91 -0.08 -12.51
CA MET A 28 -10.56 -1.38 -12.31
C MET A 28 -11.91 -1.21 -11.61
N SER A 29 -12.00 -0.42 -10.54
CA SER A 29 -13.25 -0.21 -9.81
C SER A 29 -14.32 0.52 -10.64
N LEU A 30 -13.91 1.47 -11.48
CA LEU A 30 -14.82 2.23 -12.35
C LEU A 30 -15.26 1.44 -13.59
N TYR A 31 -14.38 0.66 -14.21
CA TYR A 31 -14.67 -0.05 -15.48
C TYR A 31 -15.18 -1.49 -15.27
N MET A 32 -14.80 -2.20 -14.21
CA MET A 32 -15.29 -3.55 -13.90
C MET A 32 -16.54 -3.54 -13.01
N THR A 33 -17.54 -2.70 -13.30
CA THR A 33 -18.80 -2.67 -12.51
C THR A 33 -19.64 -3.95 -12.68
N ASN A 34 -19.42 -4.71 -13.76
CA ASN A 34 -20.19 -5.91 -14.09
C ASN A 34 -19.66 -7.21 -13.44
N VAL A 35 -18.57 -7.13 -12.67
CA VAL A 35 -17.94 -8.29 -12.02
C VAL A 35 -18.56 -8.46 -10.62
N SER A 36 -18.65 -9.72 -10.15
CA SER A 36 -19.07 -10.02 -8.78
C SER A 36 -18.32 -9.15 -7.77
N LYS A 37 -19.07 -8.47 -6.89
CA LYS A 37 -18.53 -7.57 -5.85
C LYS A 37 -17.45 -8.23 -5.00
N VAL A 38 -17.55 -9.55 -4.78
CA VAL A 38 -16.57 -10.33 -4.02
C VAL A 38 -15.24 -10.42 -4.77
N VAL A 39 -15.27 -10.65 -6.08
CA VAL A 39 -14.05 -10.75 -6.90
C VAL A 39 -13.35 -9.40 -7.01
N LEU A 40 -14.11 -8.31 -7.18
CA LEU A 40 -13.58 -6.95 -7.11
C LEU A 40 -12.95 -6.65 -5.75
N ALA A 41 -13.65 -6.95 -4.65
CA ALA A 41 -13.14 -6.70 -3.31
C ALA A 41 -11.83 -7.46 -3.04
N VAL A 42 -11.75 -8.74 -3.41
CA VAL A 42 -10.52 -9.53 -3.25
C VAL A 42 -9.38 -8.96 -4.12
N GLY A 43 -9.67 -8.57 -5.36
CA GLY A 43 -8.66 -7.96 -6.26
C GLY A 43 -8.11 -6.63 -5.73
N LEU A 44 -8.97 -5.76 -5.23
CA LEU A 44 -8.58 -4.48 -4.62
C LEU A 44 -7.77 -4.69 -3.33
N ILE A 45 -8.20 -5.62 -2.46
CA ILE A 45 -7.46 -5.96 -1.24
C ILE A 45 -6.06 -6.45 -1.57
N LEU A 46 -5.91 -7.32 -2.58
CA LEU A 46 -4.59 -7.80 -3.01
C LEU A 46 -3.69 -6.67 -3.52
N MET A 47 -4.24 -5.74 -4.32
CA MET A 47 -3.48 -4.55 -4.76
C MET A 47 -3.11 -3.64 -3.60
N ALA A 48 -3.99 -3.45 -2.62
CA ALA A 48 -3.72 -2.66 -1.42
C ALA A 48 -2.59 -3.28 -0.57
N VAL A 49 -2.60 -4.61 -0.38
CA VAL A 49 -1.52 -5.33 0.31
C VAL A 49 -0.20 -5.19 -0.44
N TRP A 50 -0.21 -5.31 -1.77
CA TRP A 50 0.99 -5.16 -2.59
C TRP A 50 1.61 -3.76 -2.46
N LYS A 51 0.79 -2.70 -2.44
CA LYS A 51 1.24 -1.34 -2.15
C LYS A 51 1.87 -1.23 -0.77
N ALA A 52 1.23 -1.80 0.26
CA ALA A 52 1.75 -1.78 1.62
C ALA A 52 3.12 -2.45 1.70
N VAL A 53 3.34 -3.57 1.00
CA VAL A 53 4.64 -4.24 0.92
C VAL A 53 5.68 -3.38 0.19
N LEU A 54 5.32 -2.77 -0.94
CA LEU A 54 6.21 -1.84 -1.66
C LEU A 54 6.62 -0.65 -0.78
N VAL A 55 5.67 -0.05 -0.07
CA VAL A 55 5.91 1.05 0.88
C VAL A 55 6.80 0.57 2.04
N ALA A 56 6.52 -0.59 2.62
CA ALA A 56 7.34 -1.14 3.72
C ALA A 56 8.79 -1.41 3.27
N MET A 57 8.98 -1.99 2.08
CA MET A 57 10.31 -2.34 1.58
C MET A 57 11.13 -1.13 1.14
N TYR A 58 10.50 -0.15 0.49
CA TYR A 58 11.22 0.95 -0.17
C TYR A 58 11.10 2.29 0.56
N TYR A 59 9.92 2.61 1.10
CA TYR A 59 9.69 3.91 1.76
C TYR A 59 10.10 3.90 3.23
N MET A 60 9.89 2.77 3.94
CA MET A 60 10.20 2.66 5.36
C MET A 60 11.63 2.15 5.66
N HIS A 61 12.47 1.93 4.63
CA HIS A 61 13.85 1.43 4.77
C HIS A 61 13.99 0.13 5.61
N LEU A 62 12.91 -0.62 5.85
CA LEU A 62 12.90 -1.84 6.71
C LEU A 62 13.84 -2.95 6.23
N ARG A 63 14.30 -2.90 4.97
CA ARG A 63 15.33 -3.81 4.45
C ARG A 63 16.72 -3.54 5.04
N TYR A 64 16.98 -2.36 5.60
CA TYR A 64 18.31 -1.90 6.04
C TYR A 64 18.36 -1.44 7.51
N GLU A 65 17.26 -1.48 8.26
CA GLU A 65 17.16 -1.00 9.65
C GLU A 65 16.62 -2.05 10.64
N PRO A 66 16.91 -1.93 11.95
CA PRO A 66 16.59 -2.95 12.94
C PRO A 66 15.07 -3.17 13.11
N ALA A 67 14.70 -4.39 13.48
CA ALA A 67 13.33 -4.89 13.66
C ALA A 67 12.41 -4.07 14.61
N ARG A 68 12.90 -3.00 15.23
CA ARG A 68 12.12 -2.06 16.04
C ARG A 68 11.19 -1.17 15.20
N LEU A 69 11.57 -0.76 13.98
CA LEU A 69 10.67 0.03 13.13
C LEU A 69 9.47 -0.80 12.62
N TRP A 70 9.61 -2.13 12.52
CA TRP A 70 8.49 -3.03 12.19
C TRP A 70 7.33 -2.88 13.18
N ILE A 71 7.62 -2.70 14.48
CA ILE A 71 6.61 -2.54 15.53
C ILE A 71 5.80 -1.26 15.34
N MET A 72 6.44 -0.17 14.90
CA MET A 72 5.76 1.11 14.66
C MET A 72 4.85 1.06 13.42
N ALA A 73 5.28 0.34 12.37
CA ALA A 73 4.48 0.11 11.17
C ALA A 73 3.29 -0.85 11.41
N ILE A 74 3.45 -1.83 12.32
CA ILE A 74 2.39 -2.78 12.67
C ILE A 74 1.38 -2.21 13.67
N SER A 75 1.79 -1.25 14.51
CA SER A 75 0.93 -0.62 15.52
C SER A 75 -0.46 -0.19 15.01
N PRO A 76 -0.62 0.44 13.83
CA PRO A 76 -1.94 0.83 13.34
C PRO A 76 -2.81 -0.31 12.82
N LEU A 77 -2.25 -1.47 12.45
CA LEU A 77 -3.02 -2.60 11.91
C LEU A 77 -4.10 -3.15 12.87
N PRO A 78 -3.81 -3.47 14.14
CA PRO A 78 -4.84 -3.93 15.06
C PRO A 78 -5.93 -2.88 15.30
N PHE A 79 -5.59 -1.59 15.33
CA PHE A 79 -6.60 -0.52 15.40
C PHE A 79 -7.50 -0.50 14.16
N GLY A 80 -6.94 -0.72 12.97
CA GLY A 80 -7.72 -0.84 11.74
C GLY A 80 -8.69 -2.02 11.77
N VAL A 81 -8.25 -3.18 12.27
CA VAL A 81 -9.11 -4.37 12.42
C VAL A 81 -10.26 -4.10 13.41
N ILE A 82 -9.96 -3.49 14.55
CA ILE A 82 -10.98 -3.13 15.55
C ILE A 82 -12.01 -2.17 14.95
N LEU A 83 -11.57 -1.16 14.20
CA LEU A 83 -12.47 -0.22 13.51
C LEU A 83 -13.38 -0.92 12.50
N VAL A 84 -12.84 -1.80 11.67
CA VAL A 84 -13.65 -2.55 10.69
C VAL A 84 -14.68 -3.44 11.38
N LEU A 85 -14.29 -4.14 12.45
CA LEU A 85 -15.21 -4.97 13.22
C LEU A 85 -16.30 -4.13 13.88
N ALA A 86 -15.93 -3.01 14.52
CA ALA A 86 -16.88 -2.10 15.17
C ALA A 86 -17.91 -1.57 14.16
N VAL A 87 -17.45 -1.15 12.98
CA VAL A 87 -18.32 -0.72 11.88
C VAL A 87 -19.26 -1.85 11.46
N ILE A 88 -18.75 -3.06 11.19
CA ILE A 88 -19.60 -4.19 10.79
C ILE A 88 -20.66 -4.50 11.85
N THR A 89 -20.31 -4.47 13.14
CA THR A 89 -21.25 -4.71 14.24
C THR A 89 -22.24 -3.57 14.48
N GLU A 90 -21.94 -2.34 14.05
CA GLU A 90 -22.85 -1.20 14.15
C GLU A 90 -23.87 -1.20 13.01
N PHE A 91 -23.48 -1.65 11.82
CA PHE A 91 -24.34 -1.70 10.64
C PHE A 91 -25.22 -2.97 10.55
N PHE A 92 -25.00 -3.98 11.39
CA PHE A 92 -25.70 -5.28 11.39
C PHE A 92 -26.55 -5.45 12.65
#